data_AF-A0A957VNY2-F1
#
_entry.id   AF-A0A957VNY2-F1
#
_cell.length_a   1.000
_cell.length_b   1.000
_cell.length_c   1.000
_cell.angle_alpha   90.00
_cell.angle_beta   90.00
_cell.angle_gamma   90.00
#
_symmetry.space_group_name_H-M   'P 1'
#
loop_
_entity.id
_entity.type
_entity.pdbx_description
1 polymer ?
#
loop_
_entity_poly.entity_id
_entity_poly.type
_entity_poly.pdbx_seq_one_letter_code
_entity_poly.pdbx_strand_id
1 'polypeptide(L)'
;LLSGCSRLFGGGAAEDATEVPRTLVPTFTPTPQGQAPAESAAAPAAESAGEPVVQQVVEPTAAEAPAQEAAPAPESPEATPTPEAAPEPTATPTPEAKPQFVVTQDIVNVRQGPGTTYGIVGSVNNGMTLDIIGKNDAGDWWQICCVNGEPGWIFGQLGSANDTETVAVAQNIPAAPAPQPVAAAPAPQPEPPQEEAAAPPPQPQGDPDAGACGGDDGCKFKIRGGPSFGGNGGQEIKLQLAFVHGGRGDEPQGSYFVVLKKDGVKLPVPDSVRSWTGSKTPGQLGDYNYEFSIGTGSLPGNTVAGNYTVWVLDGNGERDSEIFNFSIGDANSGLIWIKFDQS
;
A
#
# COMPACT_ATOMS: atom_id res chain seq x y z
N LEU A 1 24.58 -63.25 41.51
CA LEU A 1 25.56 -63.76 40.51
C LEU A 1 25.34 -62.94 39.24
N LEU A 2 25.99 -61.79 39.04
CA LEU A 2 27.43 -61.55 38.74
C LEU A 2 27.80 -61.76 37.25
N SER A 3 27.75 -60.67 36.48
CA SER A 3 28.58 -60.29 35.31
C SER A 3 28.05 -58.92 34.84
N GLY A 4 28.81 -57.81 34.71
CA GLY A 4 30.26 -57.59 34.77
C GLY A 4 30.93 -57.78 33.40
N CYS A 5 31.79 -56.89 32.86
CA CYS A 5 32.33 -55.60 33.33
C CYS A 5 32.88 -54.76 32.13
N SER A 6 33.28 -53.51 32.42
CA SER A 6 34.52 -52.82 31.92
C SER A 6 34.47 -51.72 30.83
N ARG A 7 35.24 -50.64 31.15
CA ARG A 7 35.78 -49.48 30.38
C ARG A 7 35.03 -48.17 30.67
N LEU A 8 35.49 -47.19 31.48
CA LEU A 8 36.81 -46.72 31.96
C LEU A 8 37.65 -45.89 30.95
N PHE A 9 37.99 -44.65 31.39
CA PHE A 9 38.82 -43.59 30.78
C PHE A 9 38.27 -42.93 29.50
N GLY A 10 38.46 -41.62 29.23
CA GLY A 10 39.04 -40.55 30.05
C GLY A 10 39.65 -39.42 29.20
N GLY A 11 39.75 -38.21 29.77
CA GLY A 11 40.71 -37.17 29.35
C GLY A 11 40.38 -36.37 28.08
N GLY A 12 40.34 -35.04 28.19
CA GLY A 12 40.10 -34.16 27.05
C GLY A 12 41.38 -33.71 26.34
N ALA A 13 41.19 -33.08 25.18
CA ALA A 13 42.15 -32.19 24.55
C ALA A 13 41.38 -31.01 23.91
N ALA A 14 41.94 -29.81 24.01
CA ALA A 14 41.52 -28.68 23.19
C ALA A 14 42.45 -28.62 21.97
N GLU A 15 41.87 -28.63 20.78
CA GLU A 15 42.54 -28.39 19.50
C GLU A 15 41.65 -27.35 18.80
N ASP A 16 41.97 -26.07 18.95
CA ASP A 16 42.93 -25.28 18.15
C ASP A 16 42.26 -24.66 16.93
N ALA A 17 42.43 -23.35 16.77
CA ALA A 17 41.60 -22.51 15.93
C ALA A 17 42.37 -21.94 14.74
N THR A 18 41.98 -22.34 13.53
CA THR A 18 42.30 -21.59 12.30
C THR A 18 41.17 -21.70 11.27
N GLU A 19 40.00 -21.12 11.57
CA GLU A 19 39.05 -20.79 10.50
C GLU A 19 39.40 -19.41 9.91
N VAL A 20 39.78 -19.40 8.63
CA VAL A 20 40.16 -18.19 7.90
C VAL A 20 38.87 -17.42 7.53
N PRO A 21 38.70 -16.14 7.93
CA PRO A 21 37.53 -15.37 7.56
C PRO A 21 37.58 -15.05 6.06
N ARG A 22 36.72 -15.70 5.28
CA ARG A 22 36.55 -15.46 3.85
C ARG A 22 35.62 -14.26 3.66
N THR A 23 36.22 -13.09 3.41
CA THR A 23 35.51 -11.85 3.06
C THR A 23 34.68 -12.06 1.79
N LEU A 24 33.35 -12.00 1.91
CA LEU A 24 32.45 -11.98 0.77
C LEU A 24 32.53 -10.60 0.09
N VAL A 25 33.17 -10.55 -1.07
CA VAL A 25 33.18 -9.36 -1.93
C VAL A 25 31.99 -9.46 -2.90
N PRO A 26 31.03 -8.52 -2.89
CA PRO A 26 29.96 -8.49 -3.88
C PRO A 26 30.50 -7.99 -5.23
N THR A 27 30.77 -8.92 -6.15
CA THR A 27 31.11 -8.58 -7.54
C THR A 27 29.85 -8.15 -8.29
N PHE A 28 29.68 -6.84 -8.48
CA PHE A 28 28.68 -6.29 -9.39
C PHE A 28 29.17 -6.37 -10.84
N THR A 29 28.57 -7.26 -11.64
CA THR A 29 28.73 -7.28 -13.10
C THR A 29 27.55 -6.54 -13.74
N PRO A 30 27.76 -5.40 -14.41
CA PRO A 30 26.67 -4.71 -15.10
C PRO A 30 26.27 -5.43 -16.39
N THR A 31 24.99 -5.75 -16.53
CA THR A 31 24.41 -6.27 -17.78
C THR A 31 24.05 -5.11 -18.72
N PRO A 32 24.54 -5.09 -19.98
CA PRO A 32 24.12 -4.07 -20.95
C PRO A 32 22.68 -4.31 -21.42
N GLN A 33 21.92 -3.23 -21.62
CA GLN A 33 20.59 -3.30 -22.23
C GLN A 33 20.71 -3.64 -23.72
N GLY A 34 20.08 -4.74 -24.13
CA GLY A 34 19.98 -5.19 -25.53
C GLY A 34 18.55 -5.08 -26.06
N GLN A 35 18.44 -4.64 -27.31
CA GLN A 35 17.21 -4.26 -28.04
C GLN A 35 16.04 -5.25 -28.01
N ALA A 36 14.84 -4.69 -28.20
CA ALA A 36 13.61 -5.44 -28.42
C ALA A 36 13.65 -6.34 -29.68
N PRO A 37 13.05 -7.53 -29.64
CA PRO A 37 12.82 -8.35 -30.83
C PRO A 37 11.47 -8.01 -31.47
N ALA A 38 11.49 -7.76 -32.78
CA ALA A 38 10.30 -7.77 -33.63
C ALA A 38 10.36 -8.97 -34.60
N GLU A 39 9.19 -9.56 -34.85
CA GLU A 39 8.86 -10.56 -35.89
C GLU A 39 9.68 -11.86 -36.00
N SER A 40 8.98 -12.97 -35.77
CA SER A 40 9.12 -14.18 -36.59
C SER A 40 7.84 -15.02 -36.52
N ALA A 41 7.09 -15.06 -37.62
CA ALA A 41 5.99 -16.00 -37.83
C ALA A 41 6.03 -16.47 -39.29
N ALA A 42 6.22 -17.77 -39.51
CA ALA A 42 6.37 -18.36 -40.83
C ALA A 42 5.04 -18.88 -41.40
N ALA A 43 4.87 -18.73 -42.72
CA ALA A 43 3.78 -19.35 -43.50
C ALA A 43 4.04 -20.85 -43.78
N PRO A 44 3.11 -21.59 -44.41
CA PRO A 44 3.05 -21.66 -45.89
C PRO A 44 1.58 -21.78 -46.42
N ALA A 45 1.21 -22.00 -47.70
CA ALA A 45 1.92 -22.36 -48.96
C ALA A 45 1.08 -21.98 -50.21
N ALA A 46 1.72 -21.87 -51.40
CA ALA A 46 1.15 -21.93 -52.78
C ALA A 46 0.11 -20.83 -53.18
N GLU A 47 -0.10 -20.37 -54.43
CA GLU A 47 0.51 -20.52 -55.77
C GLU A 47 0.01 -19.31 -56.65
N SER A 48 0.40 -18.98 -57.90
CA SER A 48 1.26 -19.60 -58.93
C SER A 48 1.87 -18.53 -59.90
N ALA A 49 2.13 -18.91 -61.17
CA ALA A 49 2.82 -18.22 -62.27
C ALA A 49 2.18 -16.96 -62.91
N GLY A 50 3.02 -16.08 -63.52
CA GLY A 50 2.53 -14.96 -64.35
C GLY A 50 3.53 -13.90 -64.89
N GLU A 51 4.69 -14.29 -65.44
CA GLU A 51 5.53 -13.44 -66.33
C GLU A 51 5.19 -13.74 -67.82
N PRO A 52 5.61 -12.99 -68.88
CA PRO A 52 6.81 -12.10 -68.97
C PRO A 52 6.66 -10.81 -69.87
N VAL A 53 7.81 -10.18 -70.24
CA VAL A 53 8.15 -9.51 -71.53
C VAL A 53 8.32 -7.95 -71.59
N VAL A 54 9.61 -7.54 -71.61
CA VAL A 54 10.29 -6.53 -72.47
C VAL A 54 10.19 -5.01 -72.20
N GLN A 55 11.27 -4.53 -71.57
CA GLN A 55 12.17 -3.40 -71.92
C GLN A 55 11.92 -2.57 -73.21
N GLN A 56 11.87 -1.23 -73.10
CA GLN A 56 12.32 -0.34 -74.19
C GLN A 56 12.95 0.96 -73.64
N VAL A 57 14.00 1.43 -74.33
CA VAL A 57 14.82 2.62 -74.03
C VAL A 57 14.71 3.60 -75.22
N VAL A 58 14.65 4.92 -74.99
CA VAL A 58 15.46 5.99 -75.64
C VAL A 58 15.05 7.41 -75.19
N GLU A 59 16.05 8.30 -75.06
CA GLU A 59 15.94 9.77 -74.96
C GLU A 59 15.97 10.44 -76.36
N PRO A 60 16.32 11.74 -76.54
CA PRO A 60 15.57 12.98 -76.25
C PRO A 60 15.38 13.85 -77.51
N THR A 61 14.71 15.02 -77.43
CA THR A 61 15.00 16.26 -78.23
C THR A 61 14.10 17.44 -77.81
N ALA A 62 14.52 18.67 -78.13
CA ALA A 62 14.12 19.94 -77.53
C ALA A 62 13.34 20.91 -78.47
N ALA A 63 13.24 22.17 -78.04
CA ALA A 63 12.66 23.37 -78.69
C ALA A 63 11.11 23.51 -78.58
N GLU A 64 10.54 24.71 -78.46
CA GLU A 64 11.06 26.06 -78.73
C GLU A 64 10.40 27.16 -77.86
N ALA A 65 11.01 28.35 -77.78
CA ALA A 65 10.45 29.57 -77.15
C ALA A 65 10.84 30.82 -77.97
N PRO A 66 9.98 31.84 -78.03
CA PRO A 66 10.39 33.24 -77.69
C PRO A 66 9.32 33.96 -76.83
N ALA A 67 9.68 34.83 -75.86
CA ALA A 67 9.98 36.28 -75.96
C ALA A 67 8.76 37.16 -76.37
N GLN A 68 8.53 38.40 -75.89
CA GLN A 68 9.38 39.32 -75.11
C GLN A 68 8.53 40.44 -74.41
N GLU A 69 8.98 40.90 -73.24
CA GLU A 69 9.14 42.32 -72.81
C GLU A 69 8.04 43.39 -72.98
N ALA A 70 7.75 44.09 -71.86
CA ALA A 70 7.75 45.55 -71.79
C ALA A 70 7.98 46.05 -70.34
N ALA A 71 8.93 46.96 -70.14
CA ALA A 71 9.06 47.79 -68.94
C ALA A 71 8.99 49.27 -69.36
N PRO A 72 8.61 50.19 -68.46
CA PRO A 72 9.63 51.13 -67.97
C PRO A 72 9.49 51.56 -66.49
N ALA A 73 10.58 52.13 -65.96
CA ALA A 73 10.70 52.77 -64.63
C ALA A 73 10.52 54.31 -64.75
N PRO A 74 10.82 55.17 -63.75
CA PRO A 74 11.17 54.95 -62.33
C PRO A 74 10.42 55.84 -61.30
N GLU A 75 10.45 55.48 -60.01
CA GLU A 75 10.16 56.43 -58.90
C GLU A 75 11.20 56.34 -57.76
N SER A 76 11.16 57.32 -56.84
CA SER A 76 12.23 57.72 -55.90
C SER A 76 12.54 56.71 -54.78
N PRO A 77 13.70 56.84 -54.09
CA PRO A 77 14.14 55.88 -53.09
C PRO A 77 13.44 56.11 -51.74
N GLU A 78 12.60 55.16 -51.32
CA GLU A 78 12.18 55.06 -49.93
C GLU A 78 13.30 54.45 -49.05
N ALA A 79 13.26 54.81 -47.77
CA ALA A 79 14.38 54.63 -46.85
C ALA A 79 14.72 53.15 -46.59
N THR A 80 16.01 52.87 -46.48
CA THR A 80 16.50 51.59 -45.95
C THR A 80 15.90 51.35 -44.56
N PRO A 81 15.16 50.24 -44.32
CA PRO A 81 14.77 49.91 -42.96
C PRO A 81 16.05 49.66 -42.16
N THR A 82 16.20 50.41 -41.06
CA THR A 82 17.19 50.08 -40.04
C THR A 82 16.87 48.65 -39.56
N PRO A 83 17.85 47.74 -39.43
CA PRO A 83 17.58 46.41 -38.90
C PRO A 83 17.04 46.57 -37.48
N GLU A 84 15.75 46.30 -37.33
CA GLU A 84 15.10 46.22 -36.03
C GLU A 84 15.83 45.16 -35.22
N ALA A 85 16.33 45.53 -34.04
CA ALA A 85 17.04 44.60 -33.19
C ALA A 85 16.09 43.43 -32.88
N ALA A 86 16.54 42.20 -33.16
CA ALA A 86 15.77 41.01 -32.83
C ALA A 86 15.36 41.08 -31.35
N PRO A 87 14.09 40.78 -31.00
CA PRO A 87 13.66 40.88 -29.62
C PRO A 87 14.56 40.02 -28.74
N GLU A 88 15.07 40.60 -27.65
CA GLU A 88 15.82 39.85 -26.65
C GLU A 88 14.96 38.66 -26.20
N PRO A 89 15.55 37.47 -26.01
CA PRO A 89 14.78 36.28 -25.67
C PRO A 89 14.10 36.49 -24.32
N THR A 90 12.79 36.72 -24.34
CA THR A 90 11.95 36.72 -23.14
C THR A 90 12.21 35.44 -22.37
N ALA A 91 12.75 35.57 -21.16
CA ALA A 91 13.06 34.41 -20.34
C ALA A 91 11.79 33.57 -20.10
N THR A 92 11.80 32.33 -20.57
CA THR A 92 10.79 31.34 -20.18
C THR A 92 10.78 31.26 -18.65
N PRO A 93 9.63 31.47 -17.97
CA PRO A 93 9.59 31.40 -16.53
C PRO A 93 10.04 30.00 -16.09
N THR A 94 11.06 29.96 -15.23
CA THR A 94 11.48 28.72 -14.58
C THR A 94 10.28 28.15 -13.82
N PRO A 95 9.92 26.86 -13.99
CA PRO A 95 8.82 26.27 -13.24
C PRO A 95 9.12 26.37 -11.75
N GLU A 96 8.23 27.01 -11.01
CA GLU A 96 8.31 27.18 -9.56
C GLU A 96 8.27 25.79 -8.89
N ALA A 97 9.28 25.48 -8.08
CA ALA A 97 9.35 24.21 -7.37
C ALA A 97 8.19 24.11 -6.38
N LYS A 98 7.44 23.01 -6.44
CA LYS A 98 6.33 22.78 -5.52
C LYS A 98 6.85 22.19 -4.22
N PRO A 99 6.36 22.65 -3.05
CA PRO A 99 6.76 22.10 -1.76
C PRO A 99 6.34 20.64 -1.63
N GLN A 100 7.28 19.78 -1.23
CA GLN A 100 7.12 18.33 -1.22
C GLN A 100 7.60 17.70 0.08
N PHE A 101 6.93 16.63 0.51
CA PHE A 101 7.29 15.82 1.66
C PHE A 101 7.65 14.40 1.22
N VAL A 102 8.88 13.97 1.52
CA VAL A 102 9.38 12.61 1.25
C VAL A 102 9.41 11.81 2.54
N VAL A 103 8.69 10.69 2.58
CA VAL A 103 8.59 9.82 3.77
C VAL A 103 9.89 9.04 3.98
N THR A 104 10.50 9.11 5.18
CA THR A 104 11.78 8.45 5.49
C THR A 104 11.68 7.26 6.45
N GLN A 105 10.51 7.05 7.08
CA GLN A 105 10.24 5.88 7.93
C GLN A 105 9.48 4.81 7.14
N ASP A 106 9.45 3.56 7.62
CA ASP A 106 8.84 2.43 6.91
C ASP A 106 7.35 2.65 6.61
N ILE A 107 6.57 3.03 7.63
CA ILE A 107 5.16 3.41 7.54
C ILE A 107 4.91 4.60 8.46
N VAL A 108 4.26 5.65 7.95
CA VAL A 108 3.91 6.86 8.70
C VAL A 108 2.41 7.08 8.69
N ASN A 109 1.84 7.36 9.87
CA ASN A 109 0.43 7.68 10.05
C ASN A 109 0.14 9.14 9.64
N VAL A 110 -0.89 9.31 8.81
CA VAL A 110 -1.43 10.61 8.38
C VAL A 110 -2.71 10.89 9.17
N ARG A 111 -2.86 12.11 9.69
CA ARG A 111 -3.90 12.47 10.68
C ARG A 111 -4.86 13.55 10.18
N GLN A 112 -6.00 13.69 10.86
CA GLN A 112 -7.00 14.73 10.59
C GLN A 112 -6.53 16.14 10.96
N GLY A 113 -5.52 16.26 11.82
CA GLY A 113 -4.98 17.54 12.29
C GLY A 113 -3.53 17.44 12.77
N PRO A 114 -2.87 18.58 13.00
CA PRO A 114 -1.46 18.66 13.41
C PRO A 114 -1.31 18.30 14.90
N GLY A 115 -1.20 17.01 15.20
CA GLY A 115 -0.99 16.52 16.56
C GLY A 115 -1.34 15.04 16.72
N THR A 116 -0.79 14.41 17.77
CA THR A 116 -1.02 12.99 18.06
C THR A 116 -2.41 12.69 18.64
N THR A 117 -3.14 13.70 19.09
CA THR A 117 -4.53 13.60 19.58
C THR A 117 -5.56 13.50 18.46
N TYR A 118 -5.23 13.94 17.23
CA TYR A 118 -6.13 13.83 16.09
C TYR A 118 -6.19 12.40 15.54
N GLY A 119 -7.37 12.00 15.07
CA GLY A 119 -7.60 10.70 14.43
C GLY A 119 -6.73 10.49 13.18
N ILE A 120 -6.51 9.23 12.82
CA ILE A 120 -5.73 8.81 11.65
C ILE A 120 -6.67 8.72 10.43
N VAL A 121 -6.27 9.27 9.28
CA VAL A 121 -7.00 9.20 7.99
C VAL A 121 -6.41 8.16 7.03
N GLY A 122 -5.18 7.71 7.30
CA GLY A 122 -4.49 6.71 6.50
C GLY A 122 -3.02 6.62 6.91
N SER A 123 -2.24 5.90 6.11
CA SER A 123 -0.80 5.78 6.26
C SER A 123 -0.09 5.89 4.91
N VAL A 124 1.20 6.22 4.95
CA VAL A 124 2.07 6.37 3.78
C VAL A 124 3.39 5.64 4.04
N ASN A 125 3.94 5.02 3.00
CA ASN A 125 5.11 4.16 3.09
C ASN A 125 6.42 4.93 2.82
N ASN A 126 7.54 4.33 3.20
CA ASN A 126 8.89 4.83 2.87
C ASN A 126 9.04 5.22 1.39
N GLY A 127 9.72 6.33 1.14
CA GLY A 127 10.02 6.83 -0.20
C GLY A 127 8.84 7.47 -0.93
N MET A 128 7.61 7.42 -0.38
CA MET A 128 6.49 8.17 -0.96
C MET A 128 6.76 9.67 -0.89
N THR A 129 6.50 10.36 -2.00
CA THR A 129 6.55 11.83 -2.11
C THR A 129 5.12 12.36 -2.17
N LEU A 130 4.83 13.38 -1.37
CA LEU A 130 3.50 13.97 -1.21
C LEU A 130 3.59 15.49 -1.39
N ASP A 131 2.58 16.11 -2.01
CA ASP A 131 2.54 17.56 -2.15
C ASP A 131 2.19 18.20 -0.80
N ILE A 132 2.99 19.16 -0.35
CA ILE A 132 2.69 19.95 0.86
C ILE A 132 1.74 21.08 0.46
N ILE A 133 0.60 21.17 1.12
CA ILE A 133 -0.43 22.19 0.88
C ILE A 133 -0.57 23.20 2.04
N GLY A 134 0.12 22.97 3.16
CA GLY A 134 0.12 23.87 4.31
C GLY A 134 0.99 23.38 5.47
N LYS A 135 1.08 24.18 6.53
CA LYS A 135 1.71 23.83 7.81
C LYS A 135 0.88 24.31 8.99
N ASN A 136 1.17 23.85 10.20
CA ASN A 136 0.60 24.40 11.43
C ASN A 136 1.39 25.64 11.89
N ASP A 137 0.87 26.38 12.88
CA ASP A 137 1.52 27.59 13.41
C ASP A 137 2.95 27.35 13.91
N ALA A 138 3.23 26.17 14.47
CA ALA A 138 4.54 25.81 15.00
C ALA A 138 5.52 25.27 13.92
N GLY A 139 5.05 24.99 12.71
CA GLY A 139 5.87 24.49 11.59
C GLY A 139 6.41 23.07 11.73
N ASP A 140 5.99 22.31 12.74
CA ASP A 140 6.41 20.92 13.00
C ASP A 140 5.49 19.88 12.36
N TRP A 141 4.30 20.29 11.87
CA TRP A 141 3.38 19.44 11.10
C TRP A 141 3.10 20.03 9.72
N TRP A 142 3.16 19.16 8.71
CA TRP A 142 2.81 19.50 7.32
C TRP A 142 1.43 18.97 7.00
N GLN A 143 0.63 19.79 6.32
CA GLN A 143 -0.59 19.34 5.66
C GLN A 143 -0.20 18.88 4.25
N ILE A 144 -0.51 17.63 3.91
CA ILE A 144 -0.18 17.00 2.64
C ILE A 144 -1.44 16.63 1.85
N CYS A 145 -1.31 16.61 0.52
CA CYS A 145 -2.33 16.12 -0.41
C CYS A 145 -1.79 14.92 -1.22
N CYS A 146 -2.59 13.90 -1.50
CA CYS A 146 -3.86 13.55 -0.85
C CYS A 146 -3.87 12.04 -0.59
N VAL A 147 -4.23 11.66 0.62
CA VAL A 147 -4.24 10.26 1.08
C VAL A 147 -5.69 9.83 1.19
N ASN A 148 -6.05 8.74 0.51
CA ASN A 148 -7.43 8.28 0.38
C ASN A 148 -8.40 9.33 -0.24
N GLY A 149 -7.88 10.27 -1.02
CA GLY A 149 -8.64 11.36 -1.65
C GLY A 149 -8.84 12.60 -0.77
N GLU A 150 -8.37 12.58 0.49
CA GLU A 150 -8.50 13.70 1.42
C GLU A 150 -7.12 14.31 1.78
N PRO A 151 -7.06 15.61 2.15
CA PRO A 151 -5.87 16.21 2.72
C PRO A 151 -5.66 15.72 4.16
N GLY A 152 -4.41 15.50 4.55
CA GLY A 152 -4.07 14.99 5.88
C GLY A 152 -2.80 15.59 6.45
N TRP A 153 -2.49 15.26 7.70
CA TRP A 153 -1.39 15.88 8.46
C TRP A 153 -0.32 14.86 8.82
N ILE A 154 0.94 15.20 8.54
CA ILE A 154 2.12 14.37 8.79
C ILE A 154 3.13 15.14 9.65
N PHE A 155 3.74 14.44 10.61
CA PHE A 155 4.72 15.05 11.50
C PHE A 155 6.07 15.18 10.80
N GLY A 156 6.66 16.38 10.85
CA GLY A 156 7.81 16.75 10.02
C GLY A 156 9.04 15.87 10.23
N GLN A 157 9.25 15.33 11.45
CA GLN A 157 10.40 14.47 11.76
C GLN A 157 10.33 13.06 11.15
N LEU A 158 9.20 12.68 10.52
CA LEU A 158 8.99 11.36 9.91
C LEU A 158 9.33 11.34 8.41
N GLY A 159 9.91 12.42 7.89
CA GLY A 159 10.28 12.58 6.50
C GLY A 159 11.23 13.76 6.28
N SER A 160 11.34 14.19 5.04
CA SER A 160 12.08 15.38 4.61
C SER A 160 11.15 16.29 3.83
N ALA A 161 11.08 17.56 4.22
CA ALA A 161 10.27 18.58 3.56
C ALA A 161 11.18 19.50 2.74
N ASN A 162 10.83 19.72 1.47
CA ASN A 162 11.59 20.54 0.51
C ASN A 162 10.75 21.73 0.04
N ASP A 163 11.44 22.80 -0.41
CA ASP A 163 10.86 24.03 -0.98
C ASP A 163 9.79 24.70 -0.07
N THR A 164 10.01 24.62 1.24
CA THR A 164 9.00 24.95 2.28
C THR A 164 8.80 26.44 2.56
N GLU A 165 9.62 27.30 1.95
CA GLU A 165 9.71 28.74 2.22
C GLU A 165 8.38 29.46 1.96
N THR A 166 7.64 29.01 0.95
CA THR A 166 6.35 29.58 0.52
C THR A 166 5.13 28.92 1.18
N VAL A 167 5.32 27.84 1.95
CA VAL A 167 4.22 27.08 2.57
C VAL A 167 3.52 27.92 3.63
N ALA A 168 2.25 28.27 3.38
CA ALA A 168 1.40 29.03 4.28
C ALA A 168 0.91 28.19 5.48
N VAL A 169 0.56 28.87 6.57
CA VAL A 169 -0.14 28.25 7.71
C VAL A 169 -1.59 27.94 7.29
N ALA A 170 -2.03 26.71 7.52
CA ALA A 170 -3.37 26.26 7.18
C ALA A 170 -4.43 26.97 8.03
N GLN A 171 -5.43 27.58 7.39
CA GLN A 171 -6.41 28.45 8.06
C GLN A 171 -7.60 27.69 8.71
N ASN A 172 -7.85 26.44 8.31
CA ASN A 172 -9.00 25.65 8.74
C ASN A 172 -8.54 24.34 9.43
N ILE A 173 -7.67 24.47 10.45
CA ILE A 173 -7.26 23.33 11.27
C ILE A 173 -8.46 22.90 12.13
N PRO A 174 -8.89 21.62 12.11
CA PRO A 174 -9.94 21.14 13.00
C PRO A 174 -9.57 21.37 14.46
N ALA A 175 -10.53 21.67 15.33
CA ALA A 175 -10.26 21.76 16.75
C ALA A 175 -9.76 20.41 17.28
N ALA A 176 -8.67 20.40 18.05
CA ALA A 176 -8.19 19.19 18.71
C ALA A 176 -9.32 18.56 19.54
N PRO A 177 -9.53 17.24 19.46
CA PRO A 177 -10.50 16.58 20.32
C PRO A 177 -10.13 16.88 21.78
N ALA A 178 -11.12 17.27 22.57
CA ALA A 178 -10.91 17.61 23.97
C ALA A 178 -10.17 16.46 24.67
N PRO A 179 -9.17 16.73 25.54
CA PRO A 179 -8.48 15.68 26.26
C PRO A 179 -9.50 14.82 27.00
N GLN A 180 -9.68 13.58 26.56
CA GLN A 180 -10.51 12.66 27.32
C GLN A 180 -9.88 12.50 28.70
N PRO A 181 -10.66 12.56 29.79
CA PRO A 181 -10.12 12.34 31.12
C PRO A 181 -9.35 11.02 31.12
N VAL A 182 -8.06 11.07 31.42
CA VAL A 182 -7.26 9.86 31.61
C VAL A 182 -7.94 9.05 32.71
N ALA A 183 -8.57 7.94 32.31
CA ALA A 183 -9.21 7.04 33.26
C ALA A 183 -8.14 6.65 34.27
N ALA A 184 -8.41 6.89 35.55
CA ALA A 184 -7.44 6.62 36.61
C ALA A 184 -6.95 5.17 36.47
N ALA A 185 -5.62 4.99 36.47
CA ALA A 185 -5.02 3.67 36.36
C ALA A 185 -5.69 2.73 37.38
N PRO A 186 -6.15 1.53 36.97
CA PRO A 186 -6.74 0.58 37.90
C PRO A 186 -5.82 0.37 39.09
N ALA A 187 -6.37 0.41 40.31
CA ALA A 187 -5.59 0.10 41.50
C ALA A 187 -4.94 -1.29 41.33
N PRO A 188 -3.69 -1.50 41.81
CA PRO A 188 -3.01 -2.77 41.64
C PRO A 188 -3.86 -3.91 42.23
N GLN A 189 -4.40 -4.74 41.34
CA GLN A 189 -5.18 -5.91 41.72
C GLN A 189 -4.25 -6.90 42.44
N PRO A 190 -4.68 -7.53 43.54
CA PRO A 190 -3.85 -8.53 44.21
C PRO A 190 -3.48 -9.65 43.24
N GLU A 191 -2.23 -10.08 43.32
CA GLU A 191 -1.64 -11.11 42.46
C GLU A 191 -2.45 -12.42 42.61
N PRO A 192 -3.01 -12.98 41.51
CA PRO A 192 -3.91 -14.12 41.61
C PRO A 192 -3.14 -15.38 42.07
N PRO A 193 -3.78 -16.30 42.83
CA PRO A 193 -3.20 -17.60 43.12
C PRO A 193 -2.84 -18.33 41.81
N GLN A 194 -1.72 -19.04 41.81
CA GLN A 194 -1.39 -19.95 40.69
C GLN A 194 -2.41 -21.09 40.65
N GLU A 195 -3.37 -20.99 39.74
CA GLU A 195 -4.44 -21.97 39.60
C GLU A 195 -4.02 -23.11 38.65
N GLU A 196 -4.20 -24.33 39.13
CA GLU A 196 -3.97 -25.58 38.39
C GLU A 196 -4.92 -25.64 37.18
N ALA A 197 -4.45 -26.20 36.05
CA ALA A 197 -5.01 -26.02 34.71
C ALA A 197 -6.55 -26.12 34.61
N ALA A 198 -7.23 -24.97 34.73
CA ALA A 198 -8.65 -24.86 34.51
C ALA A 198 -9.00 -25.06 33.02
N ALA A 199 -10.16 -25.69 32.78
CA ALA A 199 -10.71 -25.85 31.43
C ALA A 199 -10.88 -24.48 30.71
N PRO A 200 -10.82 -24.45 29.36
CA PRO A 200 -11.02 -23.20 28.63
C PRO A 200 -12.32 -22.51 29.05
N PRO A 201 -12.33 -21.16 29.15
CA PRO A 201 -13.48 -20.44 29.65
C PRO A 201 -14.73 -20.79 28.84
N PRO A 202 -15.90 -20.93 29.49
CA PRO A 202 -17.12 -21.29 28.81
C PRO A 202 -17.38 -20.28 27.69
N GLN A 203 -17.57 -20.81 26.47
CA GLN A 203 -17.93 -20.00 25.30
C GLN A 203 -19.15 -19.14 25.68
N PRO A 204 -19.11 -17.82 25.45
CA PRO A 204 -20.27 -16.97 25.73
C PRO A 204 -21.46 -17.52 24.95
N GLN A 205 -22.55 -17.81 25.67
CA GLN A 205 -23.77 -18.32 25.06
C GLN A 205 -24.24 -17.28 24.03
N GLY A 206 -24.45 -17.73 22.79
CA GLY A 206 -24.73 -16.83 21.68
C GLY A 206 -25.96 -15.97 21.94
N ASP A 207 -25.90 -14.71 21.49
CA ASP A 207 -27.07 -13.86 21.32
C ASP A 207 -28.17 -14.67 20.59
N PRO A 208 -29.45 -14.59 21.00
CA PRO A 208 -30.52 -15.29 20.28
C PRO A 208 -30.70 -14.78 18.83
N ASP A 209 -30.18 -13.60 18.51
CA ASP A 209 -30.06 -13.04 17.14
C ASP A 209 -28.74 -13.42 16.42
N ALA A 210 -27.90 -14.28 16.98
CA ALA A 210 -26.61 -14.69 16.39
C ALA A 210 -26.72 -15.78 15.30
N GLY A 211 -27.89 -16.41 15.13
CA GLY A 211 -28.03 -17.67 14.38
C GLY A 211 -28.40 -17.57 12.89
N ALA A 212 -28.87 -16.43 12.39
CA ALA A 212 -29.40 -16.31 11.03
C ALA A 212 -28.58 -15.32 10.18
N CYS A 213 -27.83 -15.78 9.18
CA CYS A 213 -27.43 -14.89 8.11
C CYS A 213 -28.67 -14.29 7.44
N GLY A 214 -28.56 -13.07 6.94
CA GLY A 214 -29.68 -12.37 6.34
C GLY A 214 -30.11 -13.02 5.02
N GLY A 215 -31.41 -12.98 4.74
CA GLY A 215 -32.01 -13.55 3.54
C GLY A 215 -32.24 -15.07 3.55
N ASP A 216 -33.04 -15.53 2.59
CA ASP A 216 -33.42 -16.94 2.40
C ASP A 216 -32.27 -17.86 1.94
N ASP A 217 -31.11 -17.28 1.57
CA ASP A 217 -29.95 -17.99 1.03
C ASP A 217 -29.02 -18.61 2.10
N GLY A 218 -29.10 -18.16 3.36
CA GLY A 218 -28.19 -18.56 4.43
C GLY A 218 -26.76 -18.02 4.31
N CYS A 219 -25.86 -18.46 5.19
CA CYS A 219 -24.50 -17.92 5.31
C CYS A 219 -23.60 -18.35 4.14
N LYS A 220 -23.25 -17.42 3.25
CA LYS A 220 -22.37 -17.72 2.10
C LYS A 220 -20.91 -17.81 2.52
N PHE A 221 -20.45 -16.97 3.45
CA PHE A 221 -19.06 -16.99 3.90
C PHE A 221 -18.79 -17.86 5.13
N LYS A 222 -17.76 -18.69 5.00
CA LYS A 222 -17.19 -19.55 6.07
C LYS A 222 -15.71 -19.22 6.24
N ILE A 223 -15.16 -19.34 7.45
CA ILE A 223 -13.70 -19.28 7.63
C ILE A 223 -13.07 -20.58 7.10
N ARG A 224 -12.12 -20.43 6.16
CA ARG A 224 -11.32 -21.53 5.60
C ARG A 224 -9.83 -21.43 5.93
N GLY A 225 -9.40 -20.35 6.58
CA GLY A 225 -8.02 -20.17 7.02
C GLY A 225 -7.93 -19.07 8.08
N GLY A 226 -7.00 -19.22 9.01
CA GLY A 226 -6.93 -18.38 10.20
C GLY A 226 -8.06 -18.66 11.21
N PRO A 227 -8.25 -17.79 12.21
CA PRO A 227 -7.46 -16.58 12.46
C PRO A 227 -6.01 -16.91 12.79
N SER A 228 -5.09 -16.23 12.12
CA SER A 228 -3.65 -16.29 12.35
C SER A 228 -3.19 -14.94 12.88
N PHE A 229 -2.21 -14.96 13.79
CA PHE A 229 -1.70 -13.75 14.45
C PHE A 229 -0.22 -13.56 14.17
N GLY A 230 0.21 -12.30 14.08
CA GLY A 230 1.60 -11.92 13.82
C GLY A 230 2.01 -10.69 14.63
N GLY A 231 3.30 -10.63 14.98
CA GLY A 231 3.87 -9.49 15.70
C GLY A 231 3.90 -8.24 14.82
N ASN A 232 3.38 -7.13 15.34
CA ASN A 232 3.45 -5.79 14.74
C ASN A 232 3.84 -4.70 15.76
N GLY A 233 4.38 -5.10 16.91
CA GLY A 233 4.71 -4.20 18.02
C GLY A 233 3.52 -3.78 18.89
N GLY A 234 2.31 -4.30 18.64
CA GLY A 234 1.17 -4.16 19.56
C GLY A 234 0.51 -2.78 19.62
N GLN A 235 0.92 -1.84 18.76
CA GLN A 235 0.41 -0.45 18.78
C GLN A 235 -0.89 -0.27 17.99
N GLU A 236 -1.26 -1.27 17.18
CA GLU A 236 -2.50 -1.33 16.41
C GLU A 236 -2.90 -2.79 16.19
N ILE A 237 -4.19 -3.06 15.97
CA ILE A 237 -4.55 -4.24 15.19
C ILE A 237 -4.46 -3.90 13.70
N LYS A 238 -3.91 -4.81 12.89
CA LYS A 238 -3.91 -4.74 11.43
C LYS A 238 -4.64 -5.96 10.89
N LEU A 239 -5.80 -5.74 10.29
CA LEU A 239 -6.62 -6.76 9.65
C LEU A 239 -6.15 -6.93 8.21
N GLN A 240 -5.64 -8.11 7.84
CA GLN A 240 -5.34 -8.50 6.46
C GLN A 240 -6.23 -9.69 6.12
N LEU A 241 -7.34 -9.47 5.43
CA LEU A 241 -8.38 -10.49 5.26
C LEU A 241 -8.52 -10.91 3.79
N ALA A 242 -8.73 -12.20 3.56
CA ALA A 242 -8.90 -12.77 2.23
C ALA A 242 -10.35 -13.21 2.02
N PHE A 243 -11.06 -12.53 1.13
CA PHE A 243 -12.40 -12.88 0.65
C PHE A 243 -12.26 -13.59 -0.68
N VAL A 244 -12.56 -14.88 -0.73
CA VAL A 244 -12.35 -15.72 -1.92
C VAL A 244 -13.56 -16.58 -2.24
N HIS A 245 -13.56 -17.17 -3.44
CA HIS A 245 -14.48 -18.24 -3.81
C HIS A 245 -13.70 -19.52 -4.17
N GLY A 246 -13.69 -20.49 -3.26
CA GLY A 246 -12.91 -21.73 -3.33
C GLY A 246 -13.31 -22.63 -4.49
N GLY A 247 -14.61 -22.68 -4.82
CA GLY A 247 -15.11 -23.35 -6.03
C GLY A 247 -14.66 -22.71 -7.35
N ARG A 248 -13.93 -21.59 -7.30
CA ARG A 248 -13.36 -20.85 -8.44
C ARG A 248 -11.84 -20.62 -8.25
N GLY A 249 -11.15 -21.51 -7.53
CA GLY A 249 -9.69 -21.47 -7.40
C GLY A 249 -9.17 -20.29 -6.57
N ASP A 250 -9.91 -19.90 -5.54
CA ASP A 250 -9.61 -18.74 -4.67
C ASP A 250 -9.63 -17.38 -5.38
N GLU A 251 -10.52 -17.24 -6.37
CA GLU A 251 -10.83 -15.97 -7.03
C GLU A 251 -11.25 -14.92 -5.98
N PRO A 252 -10.60 -13.75 -5.91
CA PRO A 252 -10.90 -12.73 -4.90
C PRO A 252 -12.25 -12.06 -5.11
N GLN A 253 -13.09 -12.04 -4.07
CA GLN A 253 -14.42 -11.45 -4.09
C GLN A 253 -14.40 -10.06 -3.43
N GLY A 254 -14.97 -9.07 -4.11
CA GLY A 254 -15.00 -7.67 -3.68
C GLY A 254 -16.35 -7.23 -3.08
N SER A 255 -16.37 -6.03 -2.51
CA SER A 255 -17.54 -5.37 -1.91
C SER A 255 -18.09 -6.02 -0.63
N TYR A 256 -17.25 -6.73 0.14
CA TYR A 256 -17.62 -7.24 1.46
C TYR A 256 -17.03 -6.35 2.58
N PHE A 257 -17.81 -6.16 3.64
CA PHE A 257 -17.42 -5.39 4.82
C PHE A 257 -17.21 -6.31 6.02
N VAL A 258 -16.49 -5.84 7.03
CA VAL A 258 -16.28 -6.58 8.28
C VAL A 258 -16.74 -5.77 9.47
N VAL A 259 -17.62 -6.36 10.27
CA VAL A 259 -17.87 -5.87 11.61
C VAL A 259 -16.98 -6.63 12.57
N LEU A 260 -16.15 -5.89 13.29
CA LEU A 260 -15.30 -6.40 14.36
C LEU A 260 -15.73 -5.78 15.69
N LYS A 261 -15.92 -6.62 16.71
CA LYS A 261 -16.02 -6.22 18.11
C LYS A 261 -14.77 -6.67 18.86
N LYS A 262 -14.36 -5.91 19.87
CA LYS A 262 -13.40 -6.32 20.90
C LYS A 262 -14.08 -6.22 22.27
N ASP A 263 -14.02 -7.28 23.07
CA ASP A 263 -14.60 -7.37 24.41
C ASP A 263 -16.06 -6.86 24.45
N GLY A 264 -16.84 -7.21 23.41
CA GLY A 264 -18.24 -6.80 23.20
C GLY A 264 -18.46 -5.47 22.47
N VAL A 265 -17.47 -4.57 22.44
CA VAL A 265 -17.57 -3.21 21.85
C VAL A 265 -17.27 -3.24 20.36
N LYS A 266 -18.16 -2.68 19.52
CA LYS A 266 -17.92 -2.54 18.05
C LYS A 266 -16.76 -1.57 17.81
N LEU A 267 -15.78 -2.00 17.02
CA LEU A 267 -14.62 -1.21 16.64
C LEU A 267 -14.94 -0.31 15.43
N PRO A 268 -14.25 0.84 15.26
CA PRO A 268 -14.54 1.83 14.23
C PRO A 268 -13.94 1.43 12.87
N VAL A 269 -14.47 0.37 12.27
CA VAL A 269 -14.27 0.06 10.84
C VAL A 269 -15.25 0.93 10.03
N PRO A 270 -14.78 1.80 9.11
CA PRO A 270 -15.65 2.65 8.31
C PRO A 270 -16.17 1.92 7.06
N ASP A 271 -17.39 2.26 6.62
CA ASP A 271 -18.05 1.64 5.45
C ASP A 271 -17.35 1.92 4.10
N SER A 272 -16.31 2.77 4.08
CA SER A 272 -15.44 2.93 2.91
C SER A 272 -14.49 1.73 2.72
N VAL A 273 -14.18 1.00 3.79
CA VAL A 273 -13.28 -0.15 3.80
C VAL A 273 -14.05 -1.40 3.44
N ARG A 274 -13.75 -1.94 2.25
CA ARG A 274 -14.37 -3.14 1.68
C ARG A 274 -13.34 -3.97 0.96
N SER A 275 -13.64 -5.26 0.77
CA SER A 275 -12.78 -6.12 -0.04
C SER A 275 -12.78 -5.70 -1.51
N TRP A 276 -11.73 -6.04 -2.25
CA TRP A 276 -11.61 -5.77 -3.69
C TRP A 276 -11.48 -7.04 -4.53
N THR A 277 -11.91 -6.97 -5.79
CA THR A 277 -11.70 -8.01 -6.81
C THR A 277 -10.34 -7.82 -7.51
N GLY A 278 -9.86 -8.85 -8.19
CA GLY A 278 -8.62 -8.80 -8.99
C GLY A 278 -7.44 -9.44 -8.26
N SER A 279 -6.28 -8.78 -8.24
CA SER A 279 -5.09 -9.32 -7.56
C SER A 279 -5.17 -9.16 -6.04
N LYS A 280 -4.80 -10.22 -5.32
CA LYS A 280 -4.53 -10.17 -3.88
C LYS A 280 -3.17 -9.51 -3.63
N THR A 281 -3.01 -8.87 -2.48
CA THR A 281 -1.73 -8.36 -2.00
C THR A 281 -1.07 -9.41 -1.09
N PRO A 282 0.23 -9.71 -1.24
CA PRO A 282 0.94 -10.59 -0.31
C PRO A 282 1.03 -9.97 1.08
N GLY A 283 0.58 -10.68 2.10
CA GLY A 283 0.74 -10.33 3.52
C GLY A 283 1.67 -11.30 4.25
N GLN A 284 2.18 -10.90 5.41
CA GLN A 284 3.12 -11.70 6.21
C GLN A 284 2.55 -13.07 6.63
N LEU A 285 1.23 -13.15 6.84
CA LEU A 285 0.52 -14.37 7.25
C LEU A 285 -0.22 -15.06 6.09
N GLY A 286 -0.25 -14.43 4.92
CA GLY A 286 -0.96 -14.89 3.74
C GLY A 286 -1.45 -13.72 2.86
N ASP A 287 -1.80 -14.04 1.62
CA ASP A 287 -2.42 -13.07 0.70
C ASP A 287 -3.74 -12.51 1.27
N TYR A 288 -4.05 -11.25 0.97
CA TYR A 288 -5.29 -10.57 1.36
C TYR A 288 -5.87 -9.72 0.24
N ASN A 289 -7.17 -9.43 0.31
CA ASN A 289 -7.87 -8.48 -0.56
C ASN A 289 -8.84 -7.59 0.24
N TYR A 290 -8.50 -7.35 1.50
CA TYR A 290 -9.09 -6.41 2.44
C TYR A 290 -7.98 -6.03 3.44
N GLU A 291 -7.74 -4.74 3.68
CA GLU A 291 -6.83 -4.30 4.74
C GLU A 291 -7.43 -3.13 5.55
N PHE A 292 -7.25 -3.17 6.87
CA PHE A 292 -7.55 -2.04 7.75
C PHE A 292 -6.75 -2.08 9.06
N SER A 293 -6.30 -0.93 9.56
CA SER A 293 -5.59 -0.82 10.85
C SER A 293 -6.39 0.01 11.86
N ILE A 294 -6.39 -0.42 13.13
CA ILE A 294 -7.01 0.29 14.25
C ILE A 294 -5.98 0.41 15.37
N GLY A 295 -5.48 1.63 15.61
CA GLY A 295 -4.56 1.94 16.71
C GLY A 295 -5.15 1.62 18.08
N THR A 296 -4.31 1.24 19.04
CA THR A 296 -4.73 0.84 20.39
C THR A 296 -5.61 1.86 21.11
N GLY A 297 -5.42 3.16 20.87
CA GLY A 297 -6.26 4.22 21.43
C GLY A 297 -7.76 4.17 21.03
N SER A 298 -8.11 3.36 20.02
CA SER A 298 -9.50 3.08 19.62
C SER A 298 -9.96 1.66 20.03
N LEU A 299 -9.14 0.92 20.79
CA LEU A 299 -9.43 -0.41 21.29
C LEU A 299 -9.78 -0.38 22.79
N PRO A 300 -10.82 -1.12 23.22
CA PRO A 300 -11.06 -1.39 24.64
C PRO A 300 -9.79 -1.83 25.38
N GLY A 301 -9.46 -1.08 26.45
CA GLY A 301 -8.27 -1.31 27.27
C GLY A 301 -6.94 -0.80 26.71
N ASN A 302 -6.93 -0.06 25.60
CA ASN A 302 -5.71 0.43 24.94
C ASN A 302 -4.68 -0.66 24.59
N THR A 303 -5.16 -1.87 24.28
CA THR A 303 -4.33 -3.04 23.98
C THR A 303 -4.93 -3.85 22.84
N VAL A 304 -4.10 -4.53 22.07
CA VAL A 304 -4.54 -5.52 21.06
C VAL A 304 -4.95 -6.85 21.70
N ALA A 305 -4.51 -7.13 22.93
CA ALA A 305 -4.90 -8.36 23.64
C ALA A 305 -6.36 -8.28 24.11
N GLY A 306 -7.11 -9.39 24.00
CA GLY A 306 -8.52 -9.46 24.36
C GLY A 306 -9.31 -10.43 23.50
N ASN A 307 -10.62 -10.45 23.70
CA ASN A 307 -11.53 -11.31 22.93
C ASN A 307 -12.16 -10.51 21.80
N TYR A 308 -12.29 -11.13 20.63
CA TYR A 308 -12.79 -10.53 19.42
C TYR A 308 -13.95 -11.35 18.85
N THR A 309 -14.89 -10.64 18.26
CA THR A 309 -16.03 -11.21 17.56
C THR A 309 -16.11 -10.56 16.19
N VAL A 310 -16.11 -11.37 15.12
CA VAL A 310 -16.07 -10.90 13.73
C VAL A 310 -17.16 -11.55 12.90
N TRP A 311 -17.77 -10.78 11.99
CA TRP A 311 -18.64 -11.30 10.94
C TRP A 311 -18.58 -10.41 9.69
N VAL A 312 -18.99 -11.00 8.57
CA VAL A 312 -18.99 -10.38 7.24
C VAL A 312 -20.36 -9.79 6.94
N LEU A 313 -20.37 -8.64 6.26
CA LEU A 313 -21.54 -8.10 5.60
C LEU A 313 -21.34 -8.10 4.07
N ASP A 314 -22.42 -8.33 3.32
CA ASP A 314 -22.46 -8.21 1.87
C ASP A 314 -22.40 -6.75 1.39
N GLY A 315 -22.41 -6.53 0.07
CA GLY A 315 -22.38 -5.20 -0.54
C GLY A 315 -23.55 -4.27 -0.19
N ASN A 316 -24.61 -4.79 0.44
CA ASN A 316 -25.79 -4.06 0.89
C ASN A 316 -25.79 -3.81 2.41
N GLY A 317 -24.81 -4.37 3.14
CA GLY A 317 -24.73 -4.30 4.61
C GLY A 317 -25.49 -5.43 5.33
N GLU A 318 -25.95 -6.45 4.62
CA GLU A 318 -26.65 -7.61 5.19
C GLU A 318 -25.66 -8.70 5.65
N ARG A 319 -25.96 -9.43 6.73
CA ARG A 319 -25.01 -10.40 7.33
C ARG A 319 -24.87 -11.65 6.46
N ASP A 320 -23.67 -11.84 5.89
CA ASP A 320 -23.37 -12.93 4.94
C ASP A 320 -22.43 -14.01 5.51
N SER A 321 -22.09 -13.92 6.79
CA SER A 321 -21.38 -14.99 7.52
C SER A 321 -21.94 -15.25 8.92
N GLU A 322 -21.63 -16.44 9.44
CA GLU A 322 -21.74 -16.73 10.86
C GLU A 322 -20.89 -15.76 11.70
N ILE A 323 -21.14 -15.73 13.01
CA ILE A 323 -20.33 -14.98 13.96
C ILE A 323 -19.15 -15.84 14.41
N PHE A 324 -17.93 -15.37 14.15
CA PHE A 324 -16.70 -16.03 14.57
C PHE A 324 -16.08 -15.32 15.77
N ASN A 325 -15.63 -16.10 16.75
CA ASN A 325 -14.98 -15.58 17.95
C ASN A 325 -13.52 -16.05 18.01
N PHE A 326 -12.62 -15.16 18.44
CA PHE A 326 -11.20 -15.47 18.63
C PHE A 326 -10.60 -14.60 19.73
N SER A 327 -9.41 -14.95 20.22
CA SER A 327 -8.74 -14.18 21.28
C SER A 327 -7.28 -13.93 20.91
N ILE A 328 -6.80 -12.72 21.17
CA ILE A 328 -5.37 -12.37 21.08
C ILE A 328 -4.82 -12.37 22.50
N GLY A 329 -3.91 -13.31 22.79
CA GLY A 329 -3.30 -13.45 24.11
C GLY A 329 -2.03 -12.61 24.32
N ASP A 330 -1.31 -12.30 23.24
CA ASP A 330 -0.08 -11.49 23.28
C ASP A 330 -0.36 -10.05 22.86
N ALA A 331 0.02 -9.10 23.71
CA ALA A 331 -0.13 -7.68 23.47
C ALA A 331 0.76 -7.13 22.33
N ASN A 332 1.68 -7.91 21.76
CA ASN A 332 2.50 -7.53 20.60
C ASN A 332 1.97 -8.06 19.26
N SER A 333 1.00 -8.98 19.30
CA SER A 333 0.48 -9.73 18.14
C SER A 333 -0.76 -9.08 17.53
N GLY A 334 -0.61 -7.85 17.04
CA GLY A 334 -1.71 -7.08 16.45
C GLY A 334 -1.99 -7.37 14.98
N LEU A 335 -1.10 -8.04 14.22
CA LEU A 335 -1.43 -8.45 12.85
C LEU A 335 -2.39 -9.65 12.90
N ILE A 336 -3.52 -9.56 12.22
CA ILE A 336 -4.58 -10.57 12.18
C ILE A 336 -4.85 -10.93 10.72
N TRP A 337 -4.78 -12.22 10.38
CA TRP A 337 -5.15 -12.74 9.06
C TRP A 337 -6.25 -13.79 9.15
N ILE A 338 -7.28 -13.64 8.30
CA ILE A 338 -8.42 -14.55 8.19
C ILE A 338 -8.80 -14.70 6.72
N LYS A 339 -9.11 -15.93 6.30
CA LYS A 339 -9.61 -16.24 4.96
C LYS A 339 -11.06 -16.71 5.01
N PHE A 340 -11.94 -15.87 4.49
CA PHE A 340 -13.35 -16.14 4.26
C PHE A 340 -13.55 -16.72 2.86
N ASP A 341 -14.29 -17.82 2.76
CA ASP A 341 -14.63 -18.50 1.52
C ASP A 341 -16.14 -18.54 1.30
N GLN A 342 -16.58 -18.14 0.10
CA GLN A 342 -17.97 -18.12 -0.37
C GLN A 342 -18.45 -19.47 -0.96
N SER A 343 -18.02 -20.59 -0.37
CA SER A 343 -18.17 -21.96 -0.92
C SER A 343 -19.49 -22.67 -0.56
#